data_AF-A0A1H2XLJ9-F1
#
_entry.id   AF-A0A1H2XLJ9-F1
#
_cell.length_a   1.000
_cell.length_b   1.000
_cell.length_c   1.000
_cell.angle_alpha   90.00
_cell.angle_beta   90.00
_cell.angle_gamma   90.00
#
_symmetry.space_group_name_H-M   'P 1'
#
loop_
_entity.id
_entity.type
_entity.pdbx_description
1 polymer ?
#
loop_
_entity_poly.entity_id
_entity_poly.type
_entity_poly.pdbx_seq_one_letter_code
_entity_poly.pdbx_strand_id
1 'polypeptide(L)'
;MIESHRYRSDIDGLPGLAIAPVVLYHVGIPGFGGGFIGVDVFFVISGYLITSIIEREIREGRFSLQGFYERRIRRILPALFAMLSVSALAAYLILYPA
;
A
#
# COMPACT_ATOMS: atom_id res chain seq x y z
N MET A 1 17.12 14.14 26.83
CA MET A 1 16.81 14.82 25.55
C MET A 1 16.06 13.81 24.70
N ILE A 2 14.73 13.76 24.83
CA ILE A 2 13.91 12.76 24.13
C ILE A 2 13.79 13.25 22.69
N GLU A 3 14.45 12.56 21.76
CA GLU A 3 14.40 12.90 20.34
C GLU A 3 12.94 12.97 19.89
N SER A 4 12.56 14.12 19.33
CA SER A 4 11.31 14.24 18.58
C SER A 4 11.33 13.18 17.49
N HIS A 5 10.47 12.16 17.60
CA HIS A 5 10.24 11.18 16.55
C HIS A 5 9.67 11.93 15.33
N ARG A 6 10.58 12.52 14.55
CA ARG A 6 10.28 13.28 13.34
C ARG A 6 9.54 12.31 12.43
N TYR A 7 8.34 12.68 12.02
CA TYR A 7 7.62 12.00 10.95
C TYR A 7 8.56 11.92 9.74
N ARG A 8 9.17 10.76 9.50
CA ARG A 8 10.12 10.56 8.39
C ARG A 8 9.32 10.26 7.14
N SER A 9 8.80 11.34 6.55
CA SER A 9 8.08 11.30 5.27
C SER A 9 8.88 10.59 4.17
N ASP A 10 10.22 10.55 4.31
CA ASP A 10 11.15 9.82 3.44
C ASP A 10 10.80 8.32 3.33
N ILE A 11 10.28 7.70 4.41
CA ILE A 11 9.98 6.27 4.47
C ILE A 11 8.57 5.98 3.93
N ASP A 12 7.64 6.92 4.04
CA ASP A 12 6.26 6.77 3.55
C ASP A 12 6.16 6.66 2.03
N GLY A 13 7.15 7.19 1.29
CA GLY A 13 7.23 7.10 -0.16
C GLY A 13 7.87 5.80 -0.68
N LEU A 14 8.64 5.09 0.15
CA LEU A 14 9.35 3.87 -0.23
C LEU A 14 8.43 2.71 -0.66
N PRO A 15 7.22 2.49 -0.08
CA PRO A 15 6.28 1.50 -0.59
C PRO A 15 5.91 1.72 -2.06
N GLY A 16 5.83 2.98 -2.51
CA GLY A 16 5.56 3.30 -3.93
C GLY A 16 6.69 2.82 -4.85
N LEU A 17 7.94 2.99 -4.41
CA LEU A 17 9.12 2.51 -5.14
C LEU A 17 9.23 0.98 -5.12
N ALA A 18 8.88 0.34 -4.00
CA ALA A 18 8.93 -1.12 -3.85
C ALA A 18 7.99 -1.86 -4.82
N ILE A 19 6.91 -1.21 -5.29
CA ILE A 19 5.97 -1.77 -6.25
C ILE A 19 6.52 -1.73 -7.70
N ALA A 20 7.45 -0.82 -8.02
CA ALA A 20 7.91 -0.63 -9.40
C ALA A 20 8.45 -1.93 -10.05
N PRO A 21 9.34 -2.72 -9.41
CA PRO A 21 9.80 -4.00 -9.96
C PRO A 21 8.66 -5.02 -10.19
N VAL A 22 7.60 -4.96 -9.37
CA VAL A 22 6.43 -5.84 -9.50
C VAL A 22 5.67 -5.53 -10.79
N VAL A 23 5.48 -4.25 -11.08
CA VAL A 23 4.79 -3.78 -12.30
C VAL A 23 5.64 -4.08 -13.54
N LEU A 24 6.95 -3.81 -13.50
CA LEU A 24 7.85 -4.07 -14.64
C LEU A 24 7.93 -5.56 -14.97
N TYR A 25 7.88 -6.42 -13.95
CA TYR A 25 7.77 -7.87 -14.13
C TYR A 25 6.46 -8.26 -14.83
N HIS A 26 5.31 -7.73 -14.39
CA HIS A 26 4.01 -8.07 -14.98
C HIS A 26 3.83 -7.56 -16.42
N VAL A 27 4.46 -6.44 -16.78
CA VAL A 27 4.43 -5.90 -18.15
C VAL A 27 5.39 -6.66 -19.09
N GLY A 28 6.20 -7.60 -18.56
CA GLY A 28 7.06 -8.47 -19.37
C GLY A 28 8.39 -7.82 -19.78
N ILE A 29 8.88 -6.83 -19.03
CA ILE A 29 10.16 -6.18 -19.34
C ILE A 29 11.33 -7.14 -19.07
N PRO A 30 12.18 -7.42 -20.06
CA PRO A 30 13.36 -8.27 -19.87
C PRO A 30 14.28 -7.74 -18.76
N GLY A 31 14.80 -8.63 -17.91
CA GLY A 31 15.68 -8.27 -16.80
C GLY A 31 14.97 -8.10 -15.44
N PHE A 32 13.64 -8.12 -15.38
CA PHE A 32 12.87 -8.03 -14.14
C PHE A 32 12.32 -9.37 -13.64
N GLY A 33 13.00 -10.50 -13.91
CA GLY A 33 12.56 -11.86 -13.52
C GLY A 33 12.39 -12.11 -12.02
N GLY A 34 12.61 -11.11 -11.16
CA GLY A 34 12.50 -11.14 -9.71
C GLY A 34 11.43 -10.20 -9.13
N GLY A 35 10.31 -9.98 -9.82
CA GLY A 35 9.23 -9.09 -9.36
C GLY A 35 8.71 -9.41 -7.93
N PHE A 36 8.84 -10.65 -7.47
CA PHE A 36 8.50 -11.08 -6.11
C PHE A 36 9.31 -10.34 -5.01
N ILE A 37 10.55 -9.95 -5.29
CA ILE A 37 11.39 -9.21 -4.34
C ILE A 37 10.73 -7.85 -4.01
N GLY A 38 10.13 -7.19 -5.01
CA GLY A 38 9.40 -5.95 -4.79
C GLY A 38 8.21 -6.11 -3.84
N VAL A 39 7.53 -7.26 -3.92
CA VAL A 39 6.42 -7.62 -3.02
C VAL A 39 6.92 -7.80 -1.59
N ASP A 40 8.02 -8.54 -1.39
CA ASP A 40 8.60 -8.78 -0.07
C ASP A 40 9.05 -7.46 0.58
N VAL A 41 9.75 -6.61 -0.18
CA VAL A 41 10.20 -5.30 0.28
C VAL A 41 9.01 -4.40 0.62
N PHE A 42 7.96 -4.38 -0.20
CA PHE A 42 6.74 -3.63 0.07
C PHE A 42 6.09 -4.04 1.38
N PHE A 43 5.97 -5.35 1.64
CA PHE A 43 5.36 -5.86 2.88
C PHE A 43 6.20 -5.54 4.11
N VAL A 44 7.53 -5.68 4.04
CA VAL A 44 8.44 -5.35 5.15
C VAL A 44 8.34 -3.86 5.52
N ILE A 45 8.42 -2.97 4.53
CA ILE A 45 8.33 -1.51 4.76
C ILE A 45 6.94 -1.14 5.31
N SER A 46 5.88 -1.69 4.74
CA SER A 46 4.52 -1.47 5.22
C SER A 46 4.34 -1.95 6.67
N GLY A 47 4.87 -3.12 7.01
CA GLY A 47 4.83 -3.67 8.37
C GLY A 47 5.55 -2.79 9.39
N TYR A 48 6.75 -2.30 9.04
CA TYR A 48 7.50 -1.36 9.87
C TYR A 48 6.72 -0.07 10.13
N LEU A 49 6.18 0.55 9.07
CA LEU A 49 5.39 1.78 9.16
C LEU A 49 4.15 1.59 10.04
N ILE A 50 3.37 0.54 9.79
CA ILE A 50 2.16 0.24 10.57
C ILE A 50 2.51 0.05 12.04
N THR A 51 3.54 -0.73 12.33
CA THR A 51 3.97 -1.03 13.71
C THR A 51 4.44 0.24 14.42
N SER A 52 5.23 1.09 13.76
CA SER A 52 5.69 2.36 14.35
C SER A 52 4.54 3.33 14.67
N ILE A 53 3.49 3.36 13.82
CA ILE A 53 2.28 4.16 14.07
C ILE A 53 1.53 3.62 15.27
N ILE A 54 1.32 2.30 15.35
CA ILE A 54 0.63 1.63 16.46
C ILE A 54 1.39 1.86 17.77
N GLU A 55 2.70 1.64 17.77
CA GLU A 55 3.56 1.83 18.94
C GLU A 55 3.48 3.28 19.44
N ARG A 56 3.50 4.27 18.54
CA ARG A 56 3.32 5.68 18.90
C ARG A 56 1.95 5.94 19.51
N GLU A 57 0.86 5.47 18.90
CA GLU A 57 -0.50 5.67 19.41
C GLU A 57 -0.72 5.00 20.77
N ILE A 58 -0.08 3.85 21.02
CA ILE A 58 -0.11 3.15 22.31
C ILE A 58 0.62 3.98 23.37
N ARG A 59 1.83 4.48 23.07
CA ARG A 59 2.58 5.35 24.00
C ARG A 59 1.82 6.63 24.34
N GLU A 60 1.03 7.14 23.41
CA GLU A 60 0.19 8.32 23.58
C GLU A 60 -1.15 8.04 24.28
N GLY A 61 -1.46 6.77 24.58
CA GLY A 61 -2.73 6.36 25.21
C GLY A 61 -3.97 6.55 24.33
N ARG A 62 -3.80 6.76 23.02
CA ARG A 62 -4.88 7.05 22.06
C ARG A 62 -5.16 5.91 21.09
N PHE A 63 -4.48 4.78 21.25
CA PHE A 63 -4.64 3.64 20.35
C PHE A 63 -6.06 3.06 20.44
N SER A 64 -6.71 2.94 19.28
CA SER A 64 -7.97 2.25 19.12
C SER A 64 -7.88 1.37 17.89
N LEU A 65 -8.15 0.08 18.06
CA LEU A 65 -8.17 -0.88 16.97
C LEU A 65 -9.22 -0.50 15.92
N GLN A 66 -10.42 -0.10 16.37
CA GLN A 66 -11.49 0.36 15.49
C GLN A 66 -11.06 1.60 14.69
N GLY A 67 -10.46 2.59 15.35
CA GLY A 67 -9.98 3.80 14.68
C GLY A 67 -8.87 3.51 13.67
N PHE A 68 -7.97 2.56 13.98
CA PHE A 68 -6.93 2.11 13.06
C PHE A 68 -7.53 1.50 11.78
N TYR A 69 -8.46 0.55 11.92
CA TYR A 69 -9.12 -0.07 10.77
C TYR A 69 -9.96 0.94 9.99
N GLU A 70 -10.67 1.83 10.66
CA GLU A 70 -11.47 2.87 10.02
C GLU A 70 -10.64 3.79 9.12
N ARG A 71 -9.50 4.30 9.60
CA ARG A 71 -8.57 5.11 8.80
C ARG A 71 -8.07 4.34 7.57
N ARG A 72 -7.76 3.06 7.74
CA ARG A 72 -7.27 2.19 6.67
C ARG A 72 -8.35 1.92 5.63
N ILE A 73 -9.58 1.65 6.07
CA ILE A 73 -10.74 1.40 5.22
C ILE A 73 -11.09 2.64 4.40
N ARG A 74 -11.18 3.83 5.03
CA ARG A 74 -11.45 5.10 4.33
C ARG A 74 -10.38 5.43 3.28
N ARG A 75 -9.15 4.93 3.43
CA ARG A 75 -8.06 5.14 2.47
C ARG A 75 -8.03 4.10 1.34
N ILE A 76 -8.29 2.82 1.63
CA ILE A 76 -8.15 1.72 0.66
C ILE A 76 -9.43 1.51 -0.16
N LEU A 77 -10.61 1.61 0.45
CA LEU A 77 -11.88 1.35 -0.23
C LEU A 77 -12.13 2.23 -1.46
N PRO A 78 -11.84 3.55 -1.46
CA PRO A 78 -12.09 4.39 -2.63
C PRO A 78 -11.34 3.90 -3.87
N ALA A 79 -10.06 3.52 -3.71
CA ALA A 79 -9.24 2.98 -4.78
C ALA A 79 -9.75 1.61 -5.25
N LEU A 80 -10.19 0.76 -4.31
CA LEU A 80 -10.78 -0.54 -4.64
C LEU A 80 -12.05 -0.39 -5.46
N PHE A 81 -13.01 0.45 -5.03
CA PHE A 81 -14.25 0.66 -5.77
C PHE A 81 -14.00 1.29 -7.14
N ALA A 82 -13.05 2.23 -7.25
CA ALA A 82 -12.64 2.79 -8.53
C ALA A 82 -12.10 1.70 -9.46
N MET A 83 -11.16 0.86 -8.98
CA MET A 83 -10.61 -0.25 -9.75
C MET A 83 -11.69 -1.24 -10.18
N LEU A 84 -12.56 -1.68 -9.26
CA LEU A 84 -13.65 -2.60 -9.59
C LEU A 84 -14.61 -2.01 -10.62
N SER A 85 -14.96 -0.72 -10.50
CA SER A 85 -15.88 -0.06 -11.44
C SER A 85 -15.26 0.05 -12.82
N VAL A 86 -13.99 0.47 -12.91
CA VAL A 86 -13.26 0.58 -14.18
C VAL A 86 -13.06 -0.79 -14.82
N SER A 87 -12.64 -1.79 -14.04
CA SER A 87 -12.46 -3.16 -14.54
C SER A 87 -13.78 -3.79 -14.97
N ALA A 88 -14.88 -3.58 -14.25
CA ALA A 88 -16.19 -4.07 -14.64
C ALA A 88 -16.70 -3.40 -15.92
N LEU A 89 -16.53 -2.08 -16.05
CA LEU A 89 -16.87 -1.35 -17.27
C LEU A 89 -16.02 -1.81 -18.46
N ALA A 90 -14.71 -1.94 -18.27
CA ALA A 90 -13.81 -2.44 -19.32
C ALA A 90 -14.17 -3.88 -19.72
N ALA A 91 -14.47 -4.75 -18.75
CA ALA A 91 -14.92 -6.09 -19.03
C ALA A 91 -16.23 -6.10 -19.82
N TYR A 92 -17.22 -5.29 -19.43
CA TYR A 92 -18.47 -5.16 -20.18
C TYR A 92 -18.24 -4.69 -21.63
N LEU A 93 -17.39 -3.69 -21.85
CA LEU A 93 -17.14 -3.16 -23.20
C LEU A 93 -16.31 -4.11 -24.10
N ILE A 94 -15.39 -4.89 -23.51
CA ILE A 94 -14.45 -5.73 -24.28
C ILE A 94 -14.98 -7.16 -24.45
N LEU A 95 -15.58 -7.75 -23.41
CA LEU A 95 -15.98 -9.15 -23.38
C LEU A 95 -17.44 -9.37 -23.78
N TYR A 96 -18.31 -8.36 -23.70
CA TYR A 96 -19.69 -8.51 -24.15
C TYR A 96 -19.68 -8.49 -25.69
N PRO A 97 -19.94 -9.61 -26.38
CA PRO A 97 -20.07 -9.58 -27.83
C PRO A 97 -21.38 -8.84 -28.11
N ALA A 98 -21.30 -7.72 -28.84
CA ALA A 98 -22.47 -7.19 -29.52
C ALA A 98 -22.96 -8.21 -30.56
#